data_AF-A0A816U5Q4-F1
#
_entry.id   AF-A0A816U5Q4-F1
#
_cell.length_a   1.000
_cell.length_b   1.000
_cell.length_c   1.000
_cell.angle_alpha   90.00
_cell.angle_beta   90.00
_cell.angle_gamma   90.00
#
_symmetry.space_group_name_H-M   'P 1'
#
loop_
_entity.id
_entity.type
_entity.pdbx_description
1 polymer ?
#
loop_
_entity_poly.entity_id
_entity_poly.type
_entity_poly.pdbx_seq_one_letter_code
_entity_poly.pdbx_strand_id
1 'polypeptide(L)'
;MLVLASLGSWLPFAIVGFLIIFFSITFTLRYQQKRNRDYLVTVVCSVSLIIALFTASLLPTDVILVSFMKNPNGTFKEWTQNQTTRDEIQNYVEIGYYTLYALVIAMAFLVNPFLFFYYEEREEQGEKLSKRICSALKWTAGFLIFLILLIILGIFVPQLATLPSDNSTSEWDNVKYLIYHFDSSRVEDSISFSIFTLSIIGFLLLTIYTGYGSIACPLSMIRGKRSARLQQQTIEEQCADIEDQIKTIKTKYPRYAKMPPQEKRRLETLEQKQEALTRNAQSIKVVRRSLFFKCRFLYRPLQIVLGILLLLFALLIFISLLLSNINKCIHFINFKQIYAQGNKTLPNPIDIIITWTGKFYPVSYIVLSLLLTYIIATSLYGLQQLGIWFLWIRMYRFSRGRTKPQAILMLSSLMMFIVVAINAFVYLLIPQYSIYGDQHYSAVVNNGTQTVEICTQFVSTDDCQMTVMGRIILRFFYKVWFFGAVYFLLSWLFLIVFLIGCIAKIVRGRESNIQEFTTDRLFDDDNDDEDNPLIQ
;
A
#
# COMPACT_ATOMS: atom_id res chain seq x y z
N MET A 1 31.86 17.89 1.82
CA MET A 1 32.02 18.00 3.29
C MET A 1 31.26 19.17 3.95
N LEU A 2 30.84 20.23 3.24
CA LEU A 2 30.07 21.35 3.83
C LEU A 2 28.53 21.22 3.72
N VAL A 3 28.01 20.26 2.95
CA VAL A 3 26.57 19.93 2.85
C VAL A 3 26.08 19.11 4.07
N LEU A 4 27.02 18.62 4.88
CA LEU A 4 26.78 17.76 6.04
C LEU A 4 26.72 18.51 7.39
N ALA A 5 26.95 19.84 7.41
CA ALA A 5 27.19 20.58 8.65
C ALA A 5 25.92 21.18 9.32
N SER A 6 24.74 21.02 8.74
CA SER A 6 23.50 21.47 9.37
C SER A 6 22.76 20.26 9.95
N LEU A 7 22.85 20.10 11.28
CA LEU A 7 22.00 19.18 12.06
C LEU A 7 20.51 19.36 11.73
N GLY A 8 20.10 20.57 11.29
CA GLY A 8 18.74 20.89 10.85
C GLY A 8 18.33 20.23 9.53
N SER A 9 19.26 19.90 8.64
CA SER A 9 18.95 19.27 7.33
C SER A 9 18.69 17.78 7.45
N TRP A 10 19.28 17.10 8.45
CA TRP A 10 19.06 15.68 8.73
C TRP A 10 17.88 15.41 9.66
N LEU A 11 17.45 16.43 10.41
CA LEU A 11 16.38 16.34 11.38
C LEU A 11 15.06 15.80 10.78
N PRO A 12 14.59 16.24 9.59
CA PRO A 12 13.36 15.69 9.00
C PRO A 12 13.46 14.20 8.67
N PHE A 13 14.59 13.75 8.13
CA PHE A 13 14.83 12.35 7.80
C PHE A 13 14.88 11.47 9.05
N ALA A 14 15.55 11.95 10.11
CA ALA A 14 15.60 11.26 11.39
C ALA A 14 14.21 11.14 12.04
N ILE A 15 13.40 12.22 12.01
CA ILE A 15 12.02 12.22 12.51
C ILE A 15 11.17 11.22 11.73
N VAL A 16 11.24 11.24 10.40
CA VAL A 16 10.47 10.31 9.55
C VAL A 16 10.90 8.87 9.78
N GLY A 17 12.20 8.59 9.90
CA GLY A 17 12.70 7.26 10.25
C GLY A 17 12.21 6.77 11.62
N PHE A 18 12.21 7.65 12.63
CA PHE A 18 11.65 7.31 13.95
C PHE A 18 10.16 7.02 13.89
N LEU A 19 9.38 7.84 13.16
CA LEU A 19 7.95 7.63 12.97
C LEU A 19 7.65 6.31 12.25
N ILE A 20 8.44 5.94 11.25
CA ILE A 20 8.33 4.65 10.55
C ILE A 20 8.54 3.49 11.51
N ILE A 21 9.61 3.51 12.31
CA ILE A 21 9.91 2.46 13.28
C ILE A 21 8.81 2.35 14.33
N PHE A 22 8.40 3.50 14.89
CA PHE A 22 7.34 3.56 15.89
C PHE A 22 6.01 3.03 15.33
N PHE A 23 5.65 3.42 14.10
CA PHE A 23 4.44 2.95 13.43
C PHE A 23 4.48 1.45 13.18
N SER A 24 5.55 0.90 12.60
CA SER A 24 5.66 -0.53 12.28
C SER A 24 5.59 -1.42 13.53
N ILE A 25 6.26 -1.03 14.61
CA ILE A 25 6.21 -1.78 15.89
C ILE A 25 4.81 -1.68 16.50
N THR A 26 4.25 -0.46 16.59
CA THR A 26 2.91 -0.25 17.17
C THR A 26 1.83 -0.96 16.37
N PHE A 27 1.94 -0.95 15.05
CA PHE A 27 1.04 -1.64 14.14
C PHE A 27 1.07 -3.15 14.40
N THR A 28 2.25 -3.77 14.36
CA THR A 28 2.39 -5.22 14.56
C THR A 28 1.84 -5.64 15.93
N LEU A 29 2.19 -4.93 16.99
CA LEU A 29 1.73 -5.21 18.36
C LEU A 29 0.22 -5.02 18.54
N ARG A 30 -0.40 -4.11 17.78
CA ARG A 30 -1.82 -3.80 17.91
C ARG A 30 -2.72 -4.78 17.17
N TYR A 31 -2.25 -5.37 16.07
CA TYR A 31 -3.03 -6.32 15.29
C TYR A 31 -2.88 -7.75 15.78
N GLN A 32 -1.68 -8.15 16.23
CA GLN A 32 -1.41 -9.51 16.68
C GLN A 32 -2.29 -9.96 17.86
N GLN A 33 -2.71 -11.23 17.82
CA GLN A 33 -3.46 -11.84 18.92
C GLN A 33 -2.65 -11.89 20.20
N LYS A 34 -3.22 -11.39 21.31
CA LYS A 34 -2.53 -11.32 22.61
C LYS A 34 -2.20 -12.69 23.23
N ARG A 35 -2.98 -13.72 22.89
CA ARG A 35 -2.84 -15.08 23.46
C ARG A 35 -1.68 -15.88 22.84
N ASN A 36 -1.46 -15.73 21.53
CA ASN A 36 -0.43 -16.45 20.76
C ASN A 36 0.64 -15.48 20.24
N ARG A 37 1.18 -14.63 21.12
CA ARG A 37 2.21 -13.66 20.73
C ARG A 37 3.59 -14.31 20.73
N ASP A 38 4.10 -14.64 19.55
CA ASP A 38 5.49 -15.05 19.37
C ASP A 38 6.38 -13.85 19.05
N TYR A 39 7.52 -13.76 19.75
CA TYR A 39 8.49 -12.68 19.59
C TYR A 39 9.09 -12.66 18.18
N LEU A 40 9.43 -13.83 17.64
CA LEU A 40 10.07 -13.96 16.34
C LEU A 40 9.19 -13.41 15.20
N VAL A 41 7.90 -13.74 15.18
CA VAL A 41 6.94 -13.19 14.20
C VAL A 41 6.81 -11.68 14.34
N THR A 42 6.74 -11.20 15.59
CA THR A 42 6.62 -9.77 15.87
C THR A 42 7.80 -9.00 15.29
N VAL A 43 9.02 -9.50 15.50
CA VAL A 43 10.27 -8.87 15.02
C VAL A 43 10.31 -8.91 13.50
N VAL A 44 10.11 -10.07 12.88
CA VAL A 44 10.18 -10.20 11.42
C VAL A 44 9.13 -9.33 10.72
N CYS A 45 7.87 -9.37 11.16
CA CYS A 45 6.82 -8.50 10.58
C CYS A 45 7.15 -7.01 10.75
N SER A 46 7.66 -6.61 11.92
CA SER A 46 8.06 -5.22 12.16
C SER A 46 9.20 -4.81 11.23
N VAL A 47 10.21 -5.66 11.07
CA VAL A 47 11.37 -5.41 10.18
C VAL A 47 10.92 -5.36 8.71
N SER A 48 10.06 -6.27 8.25
CA SER A 48 9.51 -6.24 6.90
C SER A 48 8.75 -4.94 6.62
N LEU A 49 7.90 -4.49 7.55
CA LEU A 49 7.19 -3.22 7.42
C LEU A 49 8.12 -2.01 7.47
N ILE A 50 9.15 -2.03 8.32
CA ILE A 50 10.18 -0.99 8.37
C ILE A 50 10.89 -0.87 7.02
N ILE A 51 11.36 -1.99 6.46
CA ILE A 51 12.03 -2.01 5.16
C ILE A 51 11.10 -1.44 4.08
N ALA A 52 9.85 -1.93 4.01
CA ALA A 52 8.86 -1.43 3.06
C ALA A 52 8.68 0.09 3.15
N LEU A 53 8.41 0.60 4.35
CA LEU A 53 8.15 2.03 4.56
C LEU A 53 9.39 2.90 4.30
N PHE A 54 10.60 2.41 4.60
CA PHE A 54 11.83 3.09 4.20
C PHE A 54 11.97 3.15 2.67
N THR A 55 11.62 2.07 1.95
CA THR A 55 11.60 2.07 0.48
C THR A 55 10.65 3.13 -0.08
N ALA A 56 9.45 3.30 0.52
CA ALA A 56 8.53 4.37 0.12
C ALA A 56 9.07 5.78 0.46
N SER A 57 9.69 5.94 1.62
CA SER A 57 10.25 7.22 2.08
C SER A 57 11.49 7.67 1.30
N LEU A 58 12.11 6.77 0.52
CA LEU A 58 13.25 7.12 -0.32
C LEU A 58 12.81 7.99 -1.50
N LEU A 59 11.60 7.80 -2.04
CA LEU A 59 11.05 8.60 -3.13
C LEU A 59 10.97 10.11 -2.82
N PRO A 60 10.34 10.58 -1.72
CA PRO A 60 10.31 12.01 -1.42
C PRO A 60 11.69 12.56 -1.08
N THR A 61 12.58 11.72 -0.54
CA THR A 61 13.98 12.09 -0.25
C THR A 61 14.77 12.36 -1.53
N ASP A 62 14.65 11.47 -2.52
CA ASP A 62 15.29 11.58 -3.84
C ASP A 62 14.81 12.85 -4.59
N VAL A 63 13.49 13.09 -4.61
CA VAL A 63 12.89 14.26 -5.27
C VAL A 63 13.38 15.59 -4.65
N ILE A 64 13.42 15.70 -3.31
CA ILE A 64 13.99 16.91 -2.68
C ILE A 64 15.46 17.04 -3.00
N LEU A 65 16.23 15.95 -2.88
CA LEU A 65 17.68 16.01 -3.03
C LEU A 65 18.05 16.63 -4.38
N VAL A 66 17.41 16.14 -5.44
CA VAL A 66 17.54 16.64 -6.80
C VAL A 66 17.04 18.09 -6.91
N SER A 67 15.89 18.43 -6.32
CA SER A 67 15.39 19.82 -6.30
C SER A 67 16.33 20.78 -5.55
N PHE A 68 17.00 20.31 -4.49
CA PHE A 68 17.89 21.11 -3.65
C PHE A 68 19.24 21.38 -4.30
N MET A 69 19.61 20.65 -5.36
CA MET A 69 20.84 20.88 -6.13
C MET A 69 20.83 22.20 -6.90
N LYS A 70 19.65 22.77 -7.17
CA LYS A 70 19.49 23.98 -7.98
C LYS A 70 19.04 25.20 -7.20
N ASN A 71 19.35 26.36 -7.75
CA ASN A 71 18.81 27.66 -7.33
C ASN A 71 17.50 27.97 -8.05
N PRO A 72 16.67 28.89 -7.52
CA PRO A 72 15.47 29.37 -8.20
C PRO A 72 15.75 30.00 -9.58
N ASN A 73 16.97 30.49 -9.81
CA ASN A 73 17.40 31.07 -11.08
C ASN A 73 17.77 30.01 -12.15
N GLY A 74 17.64 28.72 -11.82
CA GLY A 74 17.94 27.61 -12.72
C GLY A 74 19.41 27.14 -12.74
N THR A 75 20.32 27.87 -12.08
CA THR A 75 21.74 27.49 -11.95
C THR A 75 21.98 26.48 -10.83
N PHE A 76 23.03 25.67 -10.94
CA PHE A 76 23.46 24.80 -9.84
C PHE A 76 24.04 25.62 -8.67
N LYS A 77 23.82 25.13 -7.45
CA LYS A 77 24.46 25.68 -6.26
C LYS A 77 25.97 25.43 -6.30
N GLU A 78 26.75 26.25 -5.58
CA GLU A 78 28.22 26.17 -5.58
C GLU A 78 28.75 24.76 -5.27
N TRP A 79 28.08 24.02 -4.37
CA TRP A 79 28.45 22.65 -4.01
C TRP A 79 28.03 21.58 -5.03
N THR A 80 27.18 21.91 -6.02
CA THR A 80 26.73 21.02 -7.11
C THR A 80 27.16 21.46 -8.50
N GLN A 81 27.99 22.50 -8.62
CA GLN A 81 28.50 22.96 -9.91
C GLN A 81 29.33 21.87 -10.61
N ASN A 82 30.13 21.11 -9.85
CA ASN A 82 30.93 20.00 -10.37
C ASN A 82 30.05 18.78 -10.68
N GLN A 83 30.15 18.27 -11.91
CA GLN A 83 29.41 17.08 -12.36
C GLN A 83 29.76 15.83 -11.54
N THR A 84 31.05 15.64 -11.23
CA THR A 84 31.52 14.51 -10.42
C THR A 84 30.84 14.42 -9.05
N THR A 85 30.64 15.56 -8.38
CA THR A 85 29.95 15.60 -7.09
C THR A 85 28.46 15.26 -7.23
N ARG A 86 27.82 15.62 -8.34
CA ARG A 86 26.41 15.24 -8.60
C ARG A 86 26.29 13.73 -8.80
N ASP A 87 27.18 13.15 -9.60
CA ASP A 87 27.18 11.72 -9.90
C ASP A 87 27.47 10.88 -8.65
N GLU A 88 28.44 11.30 -7.81
CA GLU A 88 28.72 10.64 -6.52
C GLU A 88 27.48 10.60 -5.62
N ILE A 89 26.78 11.74 -5.47
CA ILE A 89 25.58 11.84 -4.63
C ILE A 89 24.47 10.92 -5.16
N GLN A 90 24.27 10.89 -6.48
CA GLN A 90 23.28 10.02 -7.08
C GLN A 90 23.63 8.54 -6.93
N ASN A 91 24.91 8.18 -7.06
CA ASN A 91 25.37 6.81 -6.86
C ASN A 91 25.08 6.33 -5.42
N TYR A 92 25.23 7.19 -4.40
CA TYR A 92 24.86 6.82 -3.03
C TYR A 92 23.36 6.54 -2.87
N VAL A 93 22.50 7.35 -3.50
CA VAL A 93 21.04 7.14 -3.47
C VAL A 93 20.65 5.89 -4.25
N GLU A 94 21.30 5.64 -5.38
CA GLU A 94 21.13 4.43 -6.21
C GLU A 94 21.50 3.16 -5.46
N ILE A 95 22.65 3.14 -4.78
CA ILE A 95 23.03 2.04 -3.87
C ILE A 95 21.96 1.86 -2.78
N GLY A 96 21.42 2.95 -2.24
CA GLY A 96 20.32 2.92 -1.27
C GLY A 96 19.06 2.23 -1.79
N TYR A 97 18.61 2.58 -3.01
CA TYR A 97 17.47 1.94 -3.66
C TYR A 97 17.70 0.44 -3.87
N TYR A 98 18.82 0.05 -4.50
CA TYR A 98 19.10 -1.35 -4.77
C TYR A 98 19.28 -2.19 -3.49
N THR A 99 19.87 -1.61 -2.44
CA THR A 99 20.00 -2.29 -1.13
C THR A 99 18.63 -2.54 -0.50
N LEU A 100 17.76 -1.52 -0.45
CA LEU A 100 16.42 -1.69 0.10
C LEU A 100 15.58 -2.66 -0.74
N TYR A 101 15.69 -2.60 -2.06
CA TYR A 101 14.97 -3.53 -2.93
C TYR A 101 15.47 -4.97 -2.80
N ALA A 102 16.77 -5.19 -2.68
CA ALA A 102 17.32 -6.51 -2.40
C ALA A 102 16.81 -7.06 -1.05
N LEU A 103 16.73 -6.20 -0.03
CA LEU A 103 16.14 -6.55 1.27
C LEU A 103 14.64 -6.89 1.16
N VAL A 104 13.87 -6.16 0.36
CA VAL A 104 12.45 -6.48 0.09
C VAL A 104 12.33 -7.84 -0.57
N ILE A 105 13.15 -8.14 -1.59
CA ILE A 105 13.16 -9.44 -2.27
C ILE A 105 13.51 -10.57 -1.28
N ALA A 106 14.55 -10.38 -0.47
CA ALA A 106 14.96 -11.36 0.54
C ALA A 106 13.86 -11.60 1.58
N MET A 107 13.22 -10.55 2.08
CA MET A 107 12.11 -10.68 3.03
C MET A 107 10.90 -11.35 2.40
N ALA A 108 10.55 -11.01 1.15
CA ALA A 108 9.37 -11.50 0.48
C ALA A 108 9.46 -12.97 0.04
N PHE A 109 10.63 -13.44 -0.41
CA PHE A 109 10.80 -14.80 -0.96
C PHE A 109 11.51 -15.78 -0.03
N LEU A 110 12.28 -15.30 0.95
CA LEU A 110 13.02 -16.16 1.87
C LEU A 110 12.44 -16.12 3.28
N VAL A 111 12.46 -14.95 3.93
CA VAL A 111 12.17 -14.85 5.37
C VAL A 111 10.68 -15.03 5.68
N ASN A 112 9.80 -14.30 4.99
CA ASN A 112 8.37 -14.34 5.27
C ASN A 112 7.73 -15.69 4.90
N PRO A 113 8.00 -16.30 3.73
CA PRO A 113 7.48 -17.63 3.42
C PRO A 113 8.00 -18.69 4.39
N PHE A 114 9.28 -18.63 4.81
CA PHE A 114 9.84 -19.57 5.78
C PHE A 114 9.11 -19.51 7.11
N LEU A 115 8.89 -18.31 7.64
CA LEU A 115 8.12 -18.15 8.86
C LEU A 115 6.67 -18.56 8.69
N PHE A 116 6.04 -18.24 7.57
CA PHE A 116 4.66 -18.63 7.30
C PHE A 116 4.48 -20.14 7.42
N PHE A 117 5.23 -20.93 6.64
CA PHE A 117 5.15 -22.40 6.69
C PHE A 117 5.64 -22.98 8.02
N TYR A 118 6.64 -22.36 8.64
CA TYR A 118 7.06 -22.77 9.97
C TYR A 118 5.90 -22.65 10.97
N TYR A 119 5.11 -21.58 10.95
CA TYR A 119 4.00 -21.41 11.89
C TYR A 119 2.74 -22.19 11.53
N GLU A 120 2.47 -22.45 10.25
CA GLU A 120 1.40 -23.36 9.80
C GLU A 120 1.55 -24.75 10.42
N GLU A 121 2.72 -25.37 10.26
CA GLU A 121 2.99 -26.72 10.77
C GLU A 121 2.91 -26.83 12.32
N ARG A 122 3.00 -25.69 13.03
CA ARG A 122 2.88 -25.65 14.50
C ARG A 122 1.46 -25.98 14.94
N GLU A 123 0.48 -25.45 14.22
CA GLU A 123 -0.92 -25.56 14.60
C GLU A 123 -1.41 -26.99 14.34
N GLU A 124 -0.90 -27.67 13.32
CA GLU A 124 -1.36 -29.00 12.94
C GLU A 124 -0.74 -30.16 13.75
N GLN A 125 0.57 -30.16 14.05
CA GLN A 125 1.23 -31.45 14.35
C GLN A 125 2.02 -31.60 15.66
N GLY A 126 2.25 -30.55 16.46
CA GLY A 126 2.96 -30.70 17.76
C GLY A 126 4.32 -31.45 17.68
N GLU A 127 4.94 -31.53 16.49
CA GLU A 127 6.08 -32.40 16.20
C GLU A 127 7.44 -31.81 16.61
N LYS A 128 8.50 -32.65 16.58
CA LYS A 128 9.89 -32.27 16.86
C LYS A 128 10.36 -31.10 15.96
N LEU A 129 11.02 -30.10 16.57
CA LEU A 129 11.53 -28.87 15.92
C LEU A 129 12.32 -29.10 14.61
N SER A 130 13.12 -30.17 14.52
CA SER A 130 13.95 -30.45 13.34
C SER A 130 13.13 -30.84 12.10
N LYS A 131 12.08 -31.66 12.28
CA LYS A 131 11.17 -32.01 11.18
C LYS A 131 10.41 -30.79 10.67
N ARG A 132 9.99 -29.93 11.59
CA ARG A 132 9.30 -28.67 11.28
C ARG A 132 10.15 -27.71 10.43
N ILE A 133 11.43 -27.55 10.77
CA ILE A 133 12.36 -26.72 9.99
C ILE A 133 12.58 -27.33 8.60
N CYS A 134 12.68 -28.66 8.49
CA CYS A 134 12.85 -29.35 7.21
C CYS A 134 11.60 -29.20 6.31
N SER A 135 10.40 -29.38 6.88
CA SER A 135 9.12 -29.19 6.17
C SER A 135 8.99 -27.73 5.66
N ALA A 136 9.23 -26.75 6.54
CA ALA A 136 9.21 -25.34 6.16
C ALA A 136 10.23 -25.01 5.06
N LEU A 137 11.46 -25.52 5.16
CA LEU A 137 12.49 -25.34 4.14
C LEU A 137 12.07 -25.91 2.78
N LYS A 138 11.45 -27.10 2.77
CA LYS A 138 10.97 -27.75 1.55
C LYS A 138 9.94 -26.87 0.81
N TRP A 139 8.99 -26.28 1.52
CA TRP A 139 8.00 -25.39 0.92
C TRP A 139 8.57 -24.03 0.50
N THR A 140 9.53 -23.49 1.26
CA THR A 140 10.22 -22.26 0.85
C THR A 140 11.11 -22.42 -0.36
N ALA A 141 11.59 -23.64 -0.64
CA ALA A 141 12.40 -23.91 -1.82
C ALA A 141 11.64 -23.55 -3.11
N GLY A 142 10.31 -23.70 -3.14
CA GLY A 142 9.48 -23.25 -4.27
C GLY A 142 9.59 -21.75 -4.54
N PHE A 143 9.53 -20.92 -3.49
CA PHE A 143 9.71 -19.47 -3.59
C PHE A 143 11.12 -19.09 -4.03
N LEU A 144 12.13 -19.84 -3.55
CA LEU A 144 13.53 -19.62 -3.92
C LEU A 144 13.80 -20.01 -5.38
N ILE A 145 13.24 -21.11 -5.87
CA ILE A 145 13.31 -21.51 -7.28
C ILE A 145 12.68 -20.43 -8.17
N PHE A 146 11.51 -19.92 -7.78
CA PHE A 146 10.86 -18.81 -8.50
C PHE A 146 11.72 -17.54 -8.50
N LEU A 147 12.37 -17.20 -7.38
CA LEU A 147 13.30 -16.08 -7.32
C LEU A 147 14.51 -16.27 -8.25
N ILE A 148 15.11 -17.46 -8.27
CA ILE A 148 16.22 -17.78 -9.17
C ILE A 148 15.76 -17.63 -10.63
N LEU A 149 14.57 -18.10 -10.98
CA LEU A 149 14.00 -17.93 -12.32
C LEU A 149 13.86 -16.44 -12.69
N LEU A 150 13.33 -15.60 -11.79
CA LEU A 150 13.23 -14.15 -12.01
C LEU A 150 14.61 -13.51 -12.21
N ILE A 151 15.60 -13.89 -11.41
CA ILE A 151 16.97 -13.36 -11.53
C ILE A 151 17.58 -13.73 -12.89
N ILE A 152 17.44 -15.01 -13.30
CA ILE A 152 17.92 -15.49 -14.60
C ILE A 152 17.25 -14.72 -15.73
N LEU A 153 15.92 -14.63 -15.75
CA LEU A 153 15.19 -13.86 -16.76
C LEU A 153 15.65 -12.40 -16.79
N GLY A 154 15.87 -11.80 -15.62
CA GLY A 154 16.36 -10.43 -15.47
C GLY A 154 17.74 -10.20 -16.08
N ILE A 155 18.67 -11.17 -16.00
CA ILE A 155 19.99 -11.07 -16.63
C ILE A 155 19.88 -11.05 -18.17
N PHE A 156 18.86 -11.71 -18.74
CA PHE A 156 18.63 -11.79 -20.19
C PHE A 156 17.82 -10.62 -20.76
N VAL A 157 17.23 -9.76 -19.92
CA VAL A 157 16.44 -8.58 -20.34
C VAL A 157 17.15 -7.68 -21.36
N PRO A 158 18.45 -7.31 -21.21
CA PRO A 158 19.11 -6.41 -22.15
C PRO A 158 19.16 -6.93 -23.58
N GLN A 159 19.15 -8.25 -23.76
CA GLN A 159 19.19 -8.89 -25.08
C GLN A 159 17.83 -8.87 -25.80
N LEU A 160 16.74 -8.68 -25.06
CA LEU A 160 15.38 -8.60 -25.58
C LEU A 160 14.98 -7.17 -26.01
N ALA A 161 15.79 -6.17 -25.66
CA ALA A 161 15.57 -4.78 -26.04
C ALA A 161 15.83 -4.60 -27.54
N THR A 162 14.81 -4.86 -28.36
CA THR A 162 14.83 -4.54 -29.79
C THR A 162 14.86 -3.02 -29.96
N LEU A 163 16.00 -2.50 -30.43
CA LEU A 163 16.11 -1.10 -30.85
C LEU A 163 15.01 -0.83 -31.89
N PRO A 164 14.12 0.15 -31.69
CA PRO A 164 13.21 0.57 -32.75
C PRO A 164 14.07 1.07 -33.92
N SER A 165 13.86 0.47 -35.08
CA SER A 165 14.48 0.91 -36.33
C SER A 165 14.07 2.34 -36.64
N ASP A 166 15.07 3.14 -37.01
CA ASP A 166 14.97 4.52 -37.49
C ASP A 166 13.71 4.75 -38.34
N ASN A 167 12.94 5.79 -37.99
CA ASN A 167 12.09 6.61 -38.88
C ASN A 167 11.11 7.55 -38.14
N SER A 168 11.24 7.80 -36.82
CA SER A 168 10.37 8.78 -36.14
C SER A 168 11.12 9.75 -35.24
N THR A 169 11.19 11.02 -35.69
CA THR A 169 11.36 12.29 -34.95
C THR A 169 12.52 12.44 -33.95
N SER A 170 13.23 13.58 -34.04
CA SER A 170 14.36 14.01 -33.18
C SER A 170 14.12 13.92 -31.67
N GLU A 171 12.87 13.89 -31.21
CA GLU A 171 12.51 13.69 -29.80
C GLU A 171 12.95 12.31 -29.26
N TRP A 172 12.98 11.28 -30.10
CA TRP A 172 13.38 9.91 -29.73
C TRP A 172 14.87 9.74 -29.58
N ASP A 173 15.65 10.47 -30.38
CA ASP A 173 17.11 10.42 -30.33
C ASP A 173 17.63 10.99 -29.01
N ASN A 174 16.95 12.00 -28.45
CA ASN A 174 17.30 12.58 -27.16
C ASN A 174 17.03 11.60 -25.99
N VAL A 175 15.89 10.90 -25.99
CA VAL A 175 15.59 9.88 -24.97
C VAL A 175 16.53 8.68 -25.10
N LYS A 176 16.85 8.28 -26.33
CA LYS A 176 17.81 7.20 -26.63
C LYS A 176 19.22 7.57 -26.17
N TYR A 177 19.63 8.83 -26.37
CA TYR A 177 20.91 9.38 -25.89
C TYR A 177 21.00 9.38 -24.36
N LEU A 178 19.94 9.83 -23.66
CA LEU A 178 19.85 9.79 -22.20
C LEU A 178 20.03 8.37 -21.66
N ILE A 179 19.41 7.37 -22.30
CA ILE A 179 19.45 5.98 -21.83
C ILE A 179 20.79 5.29 -22.15
N TYR A 180 21.42 5.63 -23.27
CA TYR A 180 22.73 5.09 -23.66
C TYR A 180 23.84 5.50 -22.69
N HIS A 181 23.75 6.70 -22.08
CA HIS A 181 24.70 7.16 -21.06
C HIS A 181 24.53 6.50 -19.69
N PHE A 182 23.41 5.81 -19.42
CA PHE A 182 23.17 5.09 -18.17
C PHE A 182 23.55 3.61 -18.28
N ASP A 183 24.80 3.27 -18.59
CA ASP A 183 25.23 1.86 -18.62
C ASP A 183 25.14 1.22 -17.21
N SER A 184 24.78 -0.07 -17.11
CA SER A 184 24.64 -0.75 -15.79
C SER A 184 25.23 -2.12 -15.78
N SER A 185 25.57 -2.55 -14.57
CA SER A 185 25.86 -3.95 -14.30
C SER A 185 24.65 -4.85 -14.65
N ARG A 186 24.93 -6.09 -15.06
CA ARG A 186 23.88 -7.10 -15.30
C ARG A 186 23.07 -7.43 -14.04
N VAL A 187 23.64 -7.17 -12.87
CA VAL A 187 23.04 -7.46 -11.56
C VAL A 187 21.92 -6.47 -11.26
N GLU A 188 22.16 -5.17 -11.47
CA GLU A 188 21.15 -4.11 -11.33
C GLU A 188 19.96 -4.30 -12.26
N ASP A 189 20.19 -4.74 -13.51
CA ASP A 189 19.12 -5.08 -14.45
C ASP A 189 18.28 -6.27 -13.95
N SER A 190 18.93 -7.29 -13.37
CA SER A 190 18.26 -8.46 -12.81
C SER A 190 17.41 -8.14 -11.57
N ILE A 191 17.96 -7.32 -10.67
CA ILE A 191 17.25 -6.81 -9.50
C ILE A 191 16.05 -5.97 -9.94
N SER A 192 16.24 -5.04 -10.88
CA SER A 192 15.17 -4.21 -11.45
C SER A 192 14.04 -5.07 -12.02
N PHE A 193 14.36 -6.06 -12.86
CA PHE A 193 13.35 -6.96 -13.42
C PHE A 193 12.54 -7.70 -12.35
N SER A 194 13.21 -8.21 -11.31
CA SER A 194 12.56 -8.89 -10.20
C SER A 194 11.60 -7.96 -9.46
N ILE A 195 12.02 -6.72 -9.18
CA ILE A 195 11.21 -5.70 -8.51
C ILE A 195 10.00 -5.31 -9.36
N PHE A 196 10.19 -5.02 -10.65
CA PHE A 196 9.08 -4.61 -11.52
C PHE A 196 8.07 -5.74 -11.75
N THR A 197 8.51 -7.00 -11.73
CA THR A 197 7.62 -8.17 -11.73
C THR A 197 6.80 -8.27 -10.45
N LEU A 198 7.44 -8.14 -9.28
CA LEU A 198 6.75 -8.03 -8.00
C LEU A 198 5.78 -6.84 -7.96
N SER A 199 6.18 -5.73 -8.58
CA SER A 199 5.41 -4.51 -8.64
C SER A 199 4.14 -4.65 -9.50
N ILE A 200 4.11 -5.51 -10.53
CA ILE A 200 2.84 -5.82 -11.23
C ILE A 200 1.83 -6.46 -10.28
N ILE A 201 2.28 -7.47 -9.50
CA ILE A 201 1.43 -8.12 -8.49
C ILE A 201 1.01 -7.09 -7.44
N GLY A 202 1.96 -6.29 -6.96
CA GLY A 202 1.71 -5.19 -6.03
C GLY A 202 0.70 -4.17 -6.57
N PHE A 203 0.72 -3.88 -7.86
CA PHE A 203 -0.17 -2.90 -8.49
C PHE A 203 -1.59 -3.47 -8.65
N LEU A 204 -1.73 -4.77 -8.93
CA LEU A 204 -3.02 -5.46 -8.86
C LEU A 204 -3.61 -5.38 -7.45
N LEU A 205 -2.80 -5.65 -6.43
CA LEU A 205 -3.21 -5.53 -5.02
C LEU A 205 -3.56 -4.07 -4.68
N LEU A 206 -2.75 -3.10 -5.12
CA LEU A 206 -3.01 -1.67 -4.95
C LEU A 206 -4.33 -1.27 -5.62
N THR A 207 -4.62 -1.79 -6.81
CA THR A 207 -5.86 -1.52 -7.54
C THR A 207 -7.08 -1.98 -6.76
N ILE A 208 -7.06 -3.21 -6.24
CA ILE A 208 -8.17 -3.78 -5.48
C ILE A 208 -8.30 -3.09 -4.10
N TYR A 209 -7.23 -3.10 -3.31
CA TYR A 209 -7.28 -2.67 -1.91
C TYR A 209 -7.21 -1.15 -1.75
N THR A 210 -6.31 -0.46 -2.45
CA THR A 210 -6.19 1.00 -2.38
C THR A 210 -7.32 1.68 -3.15
N GLY A 211 -7.74 1.16 -4.30
CA GLY A 211 -8.88 1.68 -5.05
C GLY A 211 -10.17 1.67 -4.22
N TYR A 212 -10.50 0.53 -3.60
CA TYR A 212 -11.61 0.43 -2.66
C TYR A 212 -11.39 1.24 -1.37
N GLY A 213 -10.19 1.14 -0.79
CA GLY A 213 -9.81 1.76 0.48
C GLY A 213 -9.85 3.28 0.45
N SER A 214 -9.50 3.89 -0.69
CA SER A 214 -9.48 5.35 -0.90
C SER A 214 -10.85 5.99 -0.71
N ILE A 215 -11.93 5.25 -0.96
CA ILE A 215 -13.30 5.75 -0.75
C ILE A 215 -13.90 5.18 0.52
N ALA A 216 -13.65 3.91 0.82
CA ALA A 216 -14.20 3.25 1.98
C ALA A 216 -13.71 3.87 3.31
N CYS A 217 -12.47 4.36 3.36
CA CYS A 217 -11.88 5.01 4.54
C CYS A 217 -12.56 6.35 4.86
N PRO A 218 -12.57 7.36 3.97
CA PRO A 218 -13.22 8.63 4.27
C PRO A 218 -14.73 8.49 4.49
N LEU A 219 -15.43 7.67 3.68
CA LEU A 219 -16.88 7.48 3.86
C LEU A 219 -17.24 6.80 5.17
N SER A 220 -16.42 5.86 5.67
CA SER A 220 -16.67 5.24 6.98
C SER A 220 -16.42 6.23 8.13
N MET A 221 -15.46 7.14 7.97
CA MET A 221 -15.20 8.21 8.94
C MET A 221 -16.34 9.23 8.99
N ILE A 222 -16.85 9.66 7.82
CA ILE A 222 -17.96 10.63 7.72
C ILE A 222 -19.25 10.03 8.29
N ARG A 223 -19.62 8.80 7.86
CA ARG A 223 -20.87 8.18 8.29
C ARG A 223 -20.85 7.74 9.74
N GLY A 224 -19.66 7.41 10.25
CA GLY A 224 -19.44 6.85 11.56
C GLY A 224 -20.09 5.46 11.74
N LYS A 225 -19.83 4.86 12.89
CA LYS A 225 -20.51 3.63 13.31
C LYS A 225 -21.82 3.97 14.02
N ARG A 226 -22.82 3.08 13.99
CA ARG A 226 -24.10 3.25 14.72
C ARG A 226 -23.86 3.62 16.19
N SER A 227 -24.79 4.34 16.82
CA SER A 227 -24.62 4.76 18.22
C SER A 227 -24.64 3.52 19.13
N ALA A 228 -23.66 3.43 20.04
CA ALA A 228 -23.56 2.27 20.94
C ALA A 228 -24.76 2.19 21.91
N ARG A 229 -25.36 3.34 22.26
CA ARG A 229 -26.57 3.40 23.09
C ARG A 229 -27.79 2.81 22.38
N LEU A 230 -28.04 3.21 21.13
CA LEU A 230 -29.15 2.66 20.35
C LEU A 230 -28.94 1.16 20.12
N GLN A 231 -27.73 0.75 19.80
CA GLN A 231 -27.42 -0.68 19.64
C GLN A 231 -27.59 -1.47 20.94
N GLN A 232 -27.21 -0.90 22.09
CA GLN A 232 -27.44 -1.53 23.38
C GLN A 232 -28.95 -1.70 23.63
N GLN A 233 -29.75 -0.66 23.38
CA GLN A 233 -31.21 -0.73 23.51
C GLN A 233 -31.82 -1.78 22.58
N THR A 234 -31.45 -1.80 21.30
CA THR A 234 -31.93 -2.82 20.35
C THR A 234 -31.55 -4.24 20.76
N ILE A 235 -30.35 -4.45 21.33
CA ILE A 235 -29.95 -5.78 21.82
C ILE A 235 -30.70 -6.15 23.09
N GLU A 236 -30.92 -5.19 24.00
CA GLU A 236 -31.71 -5.40 25.22
C GLU A 236 -33.17 -5.75 24.87
N GLU A 237 -33.76 -5.07 23.89
CA GLU A 237 -35.08 -5.40 23.33
C GLU A 237 -35.10 -6.82 22.72
N GLN A 238 -34.11 -7.17 21.89
CA GLN A 238 -34.01 -8.52 21.31
C GLN A 238 -33.81 -9.61 22.36
N CYS A 239 -33.04 -9.34 23.42
CA CYS A 239 -32.87 -10.26 24.53
C CYS A 239 -34.19 -10.50 25.27
N ALA A 240 -34.98 -9.45 25.50
CA ALA A 240 -36.28 -9.57 26.14
C ALA A 240 -37.26 -10.41 25.29
N ASP A 241 -37.34 -10.13 24.00
CA ASP A 241 -38.20 -10.90 23.07
C ASP A 241 -37.85 -12.39 23.02
N ILE A 242 -36.55 -12.71 22.98
CA ILE A 242 -36.09 -14.11 22.96
C ILE A 242 -36.36 -14.78 24.31
N GLU A 243 -36.16 -14.08 25.42
CA GLU A 243 -36.45 -14.61 26.76
C GLU A 243 -37.93 -14.95 26.91
N ASP A 244 -38.82 -14.11 26.38
CA ASP A 244 -40.27 -14.36 26.37
C ASP A 244 -40.64 -15.56 25.49
N GLN A 245 -40.01 -15.73 24.33
CA GLN A 245 -40.20 -16.93 23.50
C GLN A 245 -39.73 -18.20 24.23
N ILE A 246 -38.59 -18.15 24.91
CA ILE A 246 -38.07 -19.27 25.71
C ILE A 246 -39.05 -19.61 26.85
N LYS A 247 -39.56 -18.60 27.57
CA LYS A 247 -40.57 -18.79 28.61
C LYS A 247 -41.86 -19.38 28.06
N THR A 248 -42.32 -18.92 26.90
CA THR A 248 -43.54 -19.45 26.25
C THR A 248 -43.38 -20.92 25.88
N ILE A 249 -42.21 -21.32 25.37
CA ILE A 249 -41.93 -22.72 25.04
C ILE A 249 -41.82 -23.59 26.32
N LYS A 250 -41.10 -23.10 27.35
CA LYS A 250 -40.94 -23.80 28.64
C LYS A 250 -42.26 -23.96 29.40
N THR A 251 -43.16 -22.98 29.31
CA THR A 251 -44.49 -23.05 29.93
C THR A 251 -45.44 -23.99 29.17
N LYS A 252 -45.40 -23.98 27.82
CA LYS A 252 -46.16 -24.92 26.98
C LYS A 252 -45.72 -26.38 27.18
N TYR A 253 -44.44 -26.62 27.45
CA TYR A 253 -43.87 -27.95 27.66
C TYR A 253 -43.04 -28.01 28.96
N PRO A 254 -43.68 -28.19 30.14
CA PRO A 254 -42.99 -28.17 31.43
C PRO A 254 -42.03 -29.35 31.65
N ARG A 255 -42.22 -30.47 30.92
CA ARG A 255 -41.29 -31.61 30.94
C ARG A 255 -40.51 -31.67 29.64
N TYR A 256 -39.20 -31.47 29.73
CA TYR A 256 -38.26 -31.57 28.62
C TYR A 256 -38.36 -32.90 27.85
N ALA A 257 -38.59 -34.02 28.57
CA ALA A 257 -38.76 -35.34 27.97
C ALA A 257 -39.97 -35.45 27.02
N LYS A 258 -41.04 -34.67 27.25
CA LYS A 258 -42.26 -34.69 26.43
C LYS A 258 -42.25 -33.65 25.29
N MET A 259 -41.16 -32.89 25.15
CA MET A 259 -41.06 -31.87 24.10
C MET A 259 -40.78 -32.53 22.74
N PRO A 260 -41.51 -32.15 21.67
CA PRO A 260 -41.23 -32.66 20.33
C PRO A 260 -39.83 -32.24 19.86
N PRO A 261 -39.14 -33.07 19.06
CA PRO A 261 -37.74 -32.85 18.69
C PRO A 261 -37.49 -31.54 17.93
N GLN A 262 -38.48 -31.05 17.18
CA GLN A 262 -38.40 -29.76 16.47
C GLN A 262 -38.39 -28.56 17.44
N GLU A 263 -39.21 -28.60 18.48
CA GLU A 263 -39.25 -27.55 19.51
C GLU A 263 -38.00 -27.57 20.39
N LYS A 264 -37.40 -28.76 20.61
CA LYS A 264 -36.09 -28.87 21.29
C LYS A 264 -35.00 -28.13 20.53
N ARG A 265 -34.84 -28.41 19.23
CA ARG A 265 -33.87 -27.71 18.37
C ARG A 265 -34.12 -26.20 18.34
N ARG A 266 -35.39 -25.79 18.28
CA ARG A 266 -35.76 -24.36 18.33
C ARG A 266 -35.37 -23.72 19.65
N LEU A 267 -35.61 -24.38 20.78
CA LEU A 267 -35.21 -23.91 22.10
C LEU A 267 -33.69 -23.77 22.21
N GLU A 268 -32.93 -24.79 21.78
CA GLU A 268 -31.47 -24.76 21.75
C GLU A 268 -30.95 -23.59 20.89
N THR A 269 -31.53 -23.39 19.71
CA THR A 269 -31.17 -22.27 18.82
C THR A 269 -31.46 -20.91 19.48
N LEU A 270 -32.56 -20.78 20.22
CA LEU A 270 -32.93 -19.55 20.92
C LEU A 270 -32.01 -19.29 22.12
N GLU A 271 -31.67 -20.32 22.89
CA GLU A 271 -30.73 -20.22 24.02
C GLU A 271 -29.32 -19.85 23.53
N GLN A 272 -28.85 -20.46 22.44
CA GLN A 272 -27.60 -20.06 21.78
C GLN A 272 -27.62 -18.59 21.31
N LYS A 273 -28.72 -18.15 20.68
CA LYS A 273 -28.89 -16.75 20.30
C LYS A 273 -28.89 -15.81 21.51
N GLN A 274 -29.53 -16.19 22.61
CA GLN A 274 -29.56 -15.42 23.85
C GLN A 274 -28.16 -15.27 24.45
N GLU A 275 -27.38 -16.34 24.51
CA GLU A 275 -26.00 -16.29 24.98
C GLU A 275 -25.14 -15.38 24.09
N ALA A 276 -25.27 -15.50 22.77
CA ALA A 276 -24.55 -14.68 21.81
C ALA A 276 -24.87 -13.18 21.99
N LEU A 277 -26.15 -12.82 22.12
CA LEU A 277 -26.59 -11.45 22.35
C LEU A 277 -26.13 -10.91 23.71
N THR A 278 -26.21 -11.72 24.77
CA THR A 278 -25.79 -11.32 26.13
C THR A 278 -24.29 -11.03 26.18
N ARG A 279 -23.47 -11.88 25.55
CA ARG A 279 -22.02 -11.64 25.41
C ARG A 279 -21.74 -10.37 24.59
N ASN A 280 -22.51 -10.11 23.53
CA ASN A 280 -22.38 -8.88 22.75
C ASN A 280 -22.74 -7.65 23.59
N ALA A 281 -23.80 -7.70 24.39
CA ALA A 281 -24.18 -6.62 25.30
C ALA A 281 -23.07 -6.31 26.33
N GLN A 282 -22.42 -7.33 26.89
CA GLN A 282 -21.27 -7.16 27.79
C GLN A 282 -20.09 -6.47 27.09
N SER A 283 -19.76 -6.84 25.85
CA SER A 283 -18.69 -6.20 25.09
C SER A 283 -18.95 -4.70 24.84
N ILE A 284 -20.21 -4.32 24.60
CA ILE A 284 -20.63 -2.93 24.41
C ILE A 284 -20.48 -2.12 25.70
N LYS A 285 -20.79 -2.72 26.86
CA LYS A 285 -20.59 -2.08 28.18
C LYS A 285 -19.12 -1.75 28.43
N VAL A 286 -18.18 -2.63 28.05
CA VAL A 286 -16.74 -2.39 28.16
C VAL A 286 -16.30 -1.22 27.27
N VAL A 287 -16.75 -1.19 26.01
CA VAL A 287 -16.44 -0.10 25.07
C VAL A 287 -16.99 1.25 25.56
N ARG A 288 -18.18 1.26 26.17
CA ARG A 288 -18.81 2.45 26.75
C ARG A 288 -18.03 3.03 27.93
N ARG A 289 -17.36 2.17 28.72
CA ARG A 289 -16.59 2.60 29.91
C ARG A 289 -15.24 3.24 29.56
N SER A 290 -14.77 3.09 28.32
CA SER A 290 -13.52 3.71 27.86
C SER A 290 -13.62 5.24 27.88
N LEU A 291 -12.57 5.91 28.36
CA LEU A 291 -12.44 7.38 28.41
C LEU A 291 -12.69 8.04 27.03
N PHE A 292 -12.40 7.33 25.94
CA PHE A 292 -12.68 7.76 24.57
C PHE A 292 -14.17 8.01 24.28
N PHE A 293 -15.09 7.37 25.01
CA PHE A 293 -16.52 7.56 24.81
C PHE A 293 -17.04 8.85 25.46
N LYS A 294 -16.40 9.30 26.56
CA LYS A 294 -16.74 10.58 27.21
C LYS A 294 -16.29 11.78 26.37
N CYS A 295 -15.13 11.71 25.73
CA CYS A 295 -14.64 12.77 24.83
C CYS A 295 -15.18 12.68 23.38
N ARG A 296 -16.19 11.85 23.13
CA ARG A 296 -16.74 11.61 21.77
C ARG A 296 -17.38 12.86 21.16
N PHE A 297 -17.91 13.78 21.98
CA PHE A 297 -18.52 15.02 21.51
C PHE A 297 -17.52 15.90 20.73
N LEU A 298 -16.25 15.95 21.15
CA LEU A 298 -15.21 16.74 20.47
C LEU A 298 -14.53 15.96 19.32
N TYR A 299 -14.35 14.64 19.49
CA TYR A 299 -13.65 13.83 18.49
C TYR A 299 -14.48 13.56 17.22
N ARG A 300 -15.81 13.51 17.33
CA ARG A 300 -16.70 13.23 16.18
C ARG A 300 -16.72 14.32 15.11
N PRO A 301 -16.89 15.63 15.42
CA PRO A 301 -16.83 16.66 14.39
C PRO A 301 -15.45 16.67 13.71
N LEU A 302 -14.36 16.53 14.48
CA LEU A 302 -13.01 16.44 13.92
C LEU A 302 -12.84 15.23 12.99
N GLN A 303 -13.40 14.07 13.36
CA GLN A 303 -13.38 12.88 12.51
C GLN A 303 -14.16 13.08 11.19
N ILE A 304 -15.29 13.79 11.22
CA ILE A 304 -16.09 14.08 10.02
C ILE A 304 -15.32 15.05 9.12
N VAL A 305 -14.76 16.13 9.67
CA VAL A 305 -13.94 17.10 8.91
C VAL A 305 -12.75 16.39 8.26
N LEU A 306 -12.03 15.55 9.01
CA LEU A 306 -10.93 14.76 8.47
C LEU A 306 -11.41 13.79 7.37
N GLY A 307 -12.57 13.16 7.54
CA GLY A 307 -13.18 12.30 6.52
C GLY A 307 -13.51 13.07 5.22
N ILE A 308 -14.04 14.29 5.32
CA ILE A 308 -14.31 15.16 4.16
C ILE A 308 -13.01 15.55 3.46
N LEU A 309 -11.98 15.95 4.22
CA LEU A 309 -10.67 16.29 3.66
C LEU A 309 -10.04 15.10 2.92
N LEU A 310 -10.07 13.91 3.52
CA LEU A 310 -9.57 12.69 2.88
C LEU A 310 -10.38 12.31 1.63
N LEU A 311 -11.70 12.55 1.62
CA LEU A 311 -12.53 12.33 0.44
C LEU A 311 -12.16 13.29 -0.70
N LEU A 312 -11.95 14.58 -0.39
CA LEU A 312 -11.49 15.56 -1.38
C LEU A 312 -10.13 15.16 -1.95
N PHE A 313 -9.22 14.69 -1.10
CA PHE A 313 -7.92 14.20 -1.53
C PHE A 313 -8.02 12.94 -2.41
N ALA A 314 -8.93 12.02 -2.09
CA ALA A 314 -9.23 10.84 -2.92
C ALA A 314 -9.73 11.25 -4.32
N LEU A 315 -10.63 12.23 -4.39
CA LEU A 315 -11.15 12.77 -5.65
C LEU A 315 -10.05 13.47 -6.46
N LEU A 316 -9.15 14.19 -5.79
CA LEU A 316 -7.99 14.82 -6.42
C LEU A 316 -7.07 13.79 -7.10
N ILE A 317 -6.79 12.66 -6.43
CA ILE A 317 -6.02 11.54 -6.98
C ILE A 317 -6.75 10.93 -8.19
N PHE A 318 -8.06 10.71 -8.07
CA PHE A 318 -8.87 10.18 -9.16
C PHE A 318 -8.83 11.07 -10.41
N ILE A 319 -9.08 12.39 -10.25
CA ILE A 319 -9.07 13.36 -11.37
C ILE A 319 -7.68 13.45 -11.99
N SER A 320 -6.62 13.47 -11.17
CA SER A 320 -5.24 13.54 -11.64
C SER A 320 -4.84 12.34 -12.49
N LEU A 321 -5.18 11.13 -12.01
CA LEU A 321 -4.89 9.91 -12.73
C LEU A 321 -5.74 9.80 -14.01
N LEU A 322 -7.01 10.21 -13.96
CA LEU A 322 -7.89 10.26 -15.13
C LEU A 322 -7.33 11.20 -16.21
N LEU A 323 -6.96 12.44 -15.85
CA LEU A 323 -6.39 13.40 -16.80
C LEU A 323 -5.03 12.92 -17.36
N SER A 324 -4.19 12.31 -16.53
CA SER A 324 -2.92 11.73 -16.98
C SER A 324 -3.12 10.59 -17.97
N ASN A 325 -4.12 9.73 -17.75
CA ASN A 325 -4.47 8.66 -18.66
C ASN A 325 -5.09 9.16 -19.97
N ILE A 326 -5.96 10.17 -19.91
CA ILE A 326 -6.52 10.80 -21.11
C ILE A 326 -5.39 11.47 -21.92
N ASN A 327 -4.43 12.14 -21.27
CA ASN A 327 -3.28 12.74 -21.96
C ASN A 327 -2.49 11.67 -22.71
N LYS A 328 -2.25 10.50 -22.09
CA LYS A 328 -1.60 9.36 -22.75
C LYS A 328 -2.41 8.79 -23.91
N CYS A 329 -3.75 8.80 -23.83
CA CYS A 329 -4.62 8.37 -24.93
C CYS A 329 -4.60 9.34 -26.12
N ILE A 330 -4.56 10.65 -25.87
CA ILE A 330 -4.57 11.67 -26.93
C ILE A 330 -3.29 11.61 -27.77
N HIS A 331 -2.14 11.40 -27.11
CA HIS A 331 -0.83 11.28 -27.77
C HIS A 331 -0.48 9.84 -28.13
N PHE A 332 -1.46 8.95 -28.20
CA PHE A 332 -1.23 7.54 -28.45
C PHE A 332 -0.81 7.29 -29.91
N ILE A 333 0.49 7.08 -30.13
CA ILE A 333 1.03 6.65 -31.44
C ILE A 333 1.23 5.13 -31.45
N ASN A 334 1.87 4.56 -30.42
CA ASN A 334 2.17 3.13 -30.30
C ASN A 334 2.24 2.67 -28.84
N PHE A 335 1.88 1.40 -28.56
CA PHE A 335 1.99 0.82 -27.21
C PHE A 335 3.40 0.87 -26.62
N LYS A 336 4.43 0.80 -27.47
CA LYS A 336 5.84 0.90 -27.09
C LYS A 336 6.24 2.30 -26.59
N GLN A 337 5.47 3.32 -26.97
CA GLN A 337 5.83 4.73 -26.77
C GLN A 337 5.02 5.44 -25.67
N ILE A 338 4.02 4.76 -25.10
CA ILE A 338 3.08 5.31 -24.09
C ILE A 338 3.78 5.98 -22.91
N TYR A 339 4.97 5.51 -22.52
CA TYR A 339 5.68 5.96 -21.32
C TYR A 339 6.85 6.91 -21.57
N ALA A 340 7.30 7.05 -22.81
CA ALA A 340 8.43 7.91 -23.18
C ALA A 340 7.97 9.31 -23.65
N GLN A 341 6.66 9.53 -23.78
CA GLN A 341 6.12 10.78 -24.31
C GLN A 341 5.71 11.72 -23.17
N GLY A 342 6.47 12.80 -23.01
CA GLY A 342 6.33 13.79 -21.93
C GLY A 342 5.60 15.06 -22.35
N ASN A 343 4.91 15.07 -23.49
CA ASN A 343 4.14 16.22 -23.94
C ASN A 343 2.93 16.45 -23.03
N LYS A 344 2.91 17.63 -22.40
CA LYS A 344 1.86 18.08 -21.48
C LYS A 344 0.79 18.85 -22.26
N THR A 345 -0.22 18.16 -22.78
CA THR A 345 -1.40 18.87 -23.30
C THR A 345 -2.47 19.09 -22.24
N LEU A 346 -2.61 18.14 -21.29
CA LEU A 346 -3.59 18.25 -20.22
C LEU A 346 -2.90 18.54 -18.88
N PRO A 347 -3.37 19.56 -18.12
CA PRO A 347 -2.83 19.87 -16.82
C PRO A 347 -3.21 18.78 -15.80
N ASN A 348 -2.22 18.27 -15.06
CA ASN A 348 -2.45 17.37 -13.94
C ASN A 348 -2.52 18.17 -12.62
N PRO A 349 -3.66 18.18 -11.91
CA PRO A 349 -3.86 19.04 -10.75
C PRO A 349 -2.93 18.72 -9.58
N ILE A 350 -2.66 17.45 -9.26
CA ILE A 350 -1.71 17.11 -8.18
C ILE A 350 -0.30 17.57 -8.56
N ASP A 351 0.13 17.32 -9.79
CA ASP A 351 1.46 17.70 -10.27
C ASP A 351 1.67 19.22 -10.17
N ILE A 352 0.64 20.01 -10.52
CA ILE A 352 0.64 21.48 -10.39
C ILE A 352 0.69 21.91 -8.92
N ILE A 353 -0.15 21.31 -8.05
CA ILE A 353 -0.19 21.65 -6.62
C ILE A 353 1.16 21.36 -5.98
N ILE A 354 1.75 20.20 -6.23
CA ILE A 354 3.02 19.80 -5.60
C ILE A 354 4.17 20.65 -6.15
N THR A 355 4.22 20.91 -7.45
CA THR A 355 5.23 21.80 -8.05
C THR A 355 5.12 23.22 -7.48
N TRP A 356 3.91 23.76 -7.36
CA TRP A 356 3.71 25.09 -6.75
C TRP A 356 4.13 25.12 -5.28
N THR A 357 3.85 24.04 -4.55
CA THR A 357 4.29 23.88 -3.15
C THR A 357 5.82 23.71 -3.06
N GLY A 358 6.48 23.27 -4.13
CA GLY A 358 7.93 23.15 -4.31
C GLY A 358 8.70 24.43 -4.00
N LYS A 359 8.09 25.58 -4.32
CA LYS A 359 8.66 26.92 -4.06
C LYS A 359 8.92 27.18 -2.57
N PHE A 360 8.18 26.54 -1.67
CA PHE A 360 8.29 26.73 -0.23
C PHE A 360 8.98 25.52 0.40
N TYR A 361 10.30 25.58 0.54
CA TYR A 361 11.04 24.55 1.28
C TYR A 361 10.70 24.61 2.78
N PRO A 362 10.32 23.50 3.47
CA PRO A 362 10.27 22.09 3.05
C PRO A 362 8.84 21.53 2.80
N VAL A 363 7.87 22.37 2.44
CA VAL A 363 6.45 22.01 2.39
C VAL A 363 6.16 20.91 1.36
N SER A 364 6.82 20.93 0.20
CA SER A 364 6.61 19.92 -0.86
C SER A 364 6.97 18.50 -0.44
N TYR A 365 7.97 18.33 0.43
CA TYR A 365 8.30 17.05 1.06
C TYR A 365 7.17 16.53 1.93
N ILE A 366 6.59 17.42 2.75
CA ILE A 366 5.50 17.08 3.65
C ILE A 366 4.28 16.65 2.83
N VAL A 367 3.98 17.36 1.74
CA VAL A 367 2.86 17.02 0.85
C VAL A 367 3.08 15.68 0.16
N LEU A 368 4.27 15.42 -0.41
CA LEU A 368 4.57 14.13 -1.06
C LEU A 368 4.57 12.98 -0.03
N SER A 369 5.12 13.20 1.16
CA SER A 369 5.10 12.21 2.25
C SER A 369 3.68 11.95 2.77
N LEU A 370 2.83 12.98 2.84
CA LEU A 370 1.42 12.84 3.19
C LEU A 370 0.65 12.08 2.12
N LEU A 371 0.92 12.32 0.83
CA LEU A 371 0.36 11.57 -0.29
C LEU A 371 0.72 10.07 -0.19
N LEU A 372 1.99 9.75 0.05
CA LEU A 372 2.43 8.36 0.23
C LEU A 372 1.79 7.71 1.47
N THR A 373 1.77 8.42 2.59
CA THR A 373 1.15 7.94 3.83
C THR A 373 -0.34 7.70 3.63
N TYR A 374 -1.03 8.56 2.87
CA TYR A 374 -2.43 8.37 2.52
C TYR A 374 -2.66 7.10 1.69
N ILE A 375 -1.85 6.88 0.65
CA ILE A 375 -1.94 5.68 -0.20
C ILE A 375 -1.70 4.40 0.64
N ILE A 376 -0.71 4.42 1.54
CA ILE A 376 -0.41 3.29 2.44
C ILE A 376 -1.53 3.09 3.48
N ALA A 377 -2.08 4.17 4.06
CA ALA A 377 -3.15 4.07 5.04
C ALA A 377 -4.45 3.54 4.43
N THR A 378 -4.78 3.96 3.21
CA THR A 378 -5.95 3.50 2.47
C THR A 378 -5.81 2.05 2.00
N SER A 379 -4.62 1.61 1.59
CA SER A 379 -4.36 0.21 1.27
C SER A 379 -4.48 -0.70 2.50
N LEU A 380 -3.99 -0.27 3.67
CA LEU A 380 -4.15 -0.99 4.95
C LEU A 380 -5.63 -1.09 5.33
N TYR A 381 -6.37 0.01 5.18
CA TYR A 381 -7.80 0.03 5.45
C TYR A 381 -8.58 -0.87 4.48
N GLY A 382 -8.21 -0.88 3.20
CA GLY A 382 -8.79 -1.76 2.18
C GLY A 382 -8.58 -3.24 2.51
N LEU A 383 -7.35 -3.63 2.87
CA LEU A 383 -7.01 -4.99 3.30
C LEU A 383 -7.82 -5.42 4.53
N GLN A 384 -8.04 -4.52 5.49
CA GLN A 384 -8.83 -4.83 6.69
C GLN A 384 -10.32 -5.06 6.39
N GLN A 385 -10.90 -4.25 5.51
CA GLN A 385 -12.33 -4.32 5.23
C GLN A 385 -12.68 -5.47 4.27
N LEU A 386 -11.88 -5.68 3.23
CA LEU A 386 -12.10 -6.78 2.29
C LEU A 386 -11.64 -8.12 2.85
N GLY A 387 -10.54 -8.15 3.61
CA GLY A 387 -9.82 -9.39 3.93
C GLY A 387 -9.04 -9.89 2.73
N ILE A 388 -8.34 -11.02 2.88
CA ILE A 388 -7.62 -11.67 1.77
C ILE A 388 -8.55 -12.67 1.11
N TRP A 389 -8.78 -12.47 -0.19
CA TRP A 389 -9.56 -13.37 -1.02
C TRP A 389 -8.61 -14.18 -1.89
N PHE A 390 -8.76 -15.51 -1.89
CA PHE A 390 -8.08 -16.40 -2.81
C PHE A 390 -9.13 -17.22 -3.55
N LEU A 391 -9.20 -17.07 -4.88
CA LEU A 391 -10.09 -17.84 -5.77
C LEU A 391 -11.54 -18.00 -5.24
N TRP A 392 -12.08 -16.93 -4.62
CA TRP A 392 -13.44 -16.75 -4.09
C TRP A 392 -13.68 -17.21 -2.64
N ILE A 393 -12.68 -17.82 -2.01
CA ILE A 393 -12.70 -18.13 -0.57
C ILE A 393 -11.95 -17.03 0.18
N ARG A 394 -12.52 -16.56 1.28
CA ARG A 394 -11.87 -15.57 2.15
C ARG A 394 -10.93 -16.29 3.10
N MET A 395 -9.63 -16.30 2.82
CA MET A 395 -8.61 -17.01 3.61
C MET A 395 -8.42 -16.41 4.99
N TYR A 396 -8.20 -15.09 5.06
CA TYR A 396 -7.91 -14.42 6.33
C TYR A 396 -8.70 -13.12 6.47
N ARG A 397 -9.20 -12.88 7.68
CA ARG A 397 -9.75 -11.58 8.08
C ARG A 397 -8.82 -10.91 9.08
N PHE A 398 -8.62 -9.61 8.91
CA PHE A 398 -7.78 -8.82 9.80
C PHE A 398 -8.61 -8.04 10.82
N SER A 399 -8.60 -8.52 12.06
CA SER A 399 -9.28 -7.88 13.18
C SER A 399 -8.29 -7.47 14.27
N ARG A 400 -8.52 -6.31 14.90
CA ARG A 400 -7.58 -5.74 15.87
C ARG A 400 -7.43 -6.64 17.11
N GLY A 401 -6.19 -7.09 17.38
CA GLY A 401 -5.82 -7.86 18.56
C GLY A 401 -6.25 -9.33 18.53
N ARG A 402 -6.61 -9.84 17.34
CA ARG A 402 -7.08 -11.22 17.13
C ARG A 402 -6.52 -11.88 15.86
N THR A 403 -5.59 -11.24 15.14
CA THR A 403 -5.01 -11.87 13.94
C THR A 403 -4.04 -12.98 14.34
N LYS A 404 -4.19 -14.16 13.72
CA LYS A 404 -3.23 -15.28 13.81
C LYS A 404 -1.84 -14.84 13.33
N PRO A 405 -0.75 -15.44 13.84
CA PRO A 405 0.62 -15.11 13.42
C PRO A 405 0.91 -15.32 11.92
N GLN A 406 0.36 -16.34 11.26
CA GLN A 406 0.58 -16.50 9.81
C GLN A 406 -0.12 -15.40 9.00
N ALA A 407 -1.33 -15.01 9.43
CA ALA A 407 -2.08 -13.94 8.79
C ALA A 407 -1.32 -12.60 8.82
N ILE A 408 -0.69 -12.23 9.94
CA ILE A 408 0.06 -10.97 10.04
C ILE A 408 1.35 -10.99 9.20
N LEU A 409 1.98 -12.16 9.03
CA LEU A 409 3.10 -12.36 8.10
C LEU A 409 2.66 -12.13 6.66
N MET A 410 1.53 -12.73 6.25
CA MET A 410 0.95 -12.53 4.93
C MET A 410 0.54 -11.07 4.70
N LEU A 411 0.00 -10.40 5.72
CA LEU A 411 -0.30 -8.96 5.63
C LEU A 411 0.96 -8.13 5.38
N SER A 412 2.06 -8.44 6.06
CA SER A 412 3.33 -7.74 5.88
C SER A 412 3.96 -7.98 4.50
N SER A 413 3.82 -9.19 3.92
CA SER A 413 4.29 -9.47 2.56
C SER A 413 3.44 -8.77 1.50
N LEU A 414 2.10 -8.80 1.63
CA LEU A 414 1.22 -8.05 0.73
C LEU A 414 1.48 -6.55 0.79
N MET A 415 1.74 -6.01 1.98
CA MET A 415 2.14 -4.61 2.15
C MET A 415 3.46 -4.29 1.46
N MET A 416 4.47 -5.18 1.53
CA MET A 416 5.72 -5.00 0.79
C MET A 416 5.47 -4.89 -0.72
N PHE A 417 4.65 -5.77 -1.30
CA PHE A 417 4.33 -5.70 -2.73
C PHE A 417 3.59 -4.41 -3.10
N ILE A 418 2.61 -4.01 -2.29
CA ILE A 418 1.89 -2.74 -2.50
C ILE A 418 2.87 -1.56 -2.45
N VAL A 419 3.78 -1.52 -1.48
CA VAL A 419 4.73 -0.40 -1.34
C VAL A 419 5.71 -0.32 -2.51
N VAL A 420 6.23 -1.47 -2.98
CA VAL A 420 7.03 -1.50 -4.21
C VAL A 420 6.22 -0.95 -5.39
N ALA A 421 4.93 -1.30 -5.50
CA ALA A 421 4.06 -0.79 -6.55
C ALA A 421 3.74 0.71 -6.40
N ILE A 422 3.71 1.25 -5.19
CA ILE A 422 3.51 2.68 -4.95
C ILE A 422 4.59 3.51 -5.65
N ASN A 423 5.84 3.05 -5.64
CA ASN A 423 6.94 3.75 -6.31
C ASN A 423 6.67 3.99 -7.81
N ALA A 424 6.18 2.96 -8.50
CA ALA A 424 5.78 3.07 -9.90
C ALA A 424 4.41 3.74 -10.10
N PHE A 425 3.47 3.60 -9.15
CA PHE A 425 2.17 4.29 -9.20
C PHE A 425 2.31 5.80 -9.07
N VAL A 426 3.22 6.30 -8.22
CA VAL A 426 3.47 7.73 -8.06
C VAL A 426 3.99 8.35 -9.35
N TYR A 427 4.81 7.62 -10.12
CA TYR A 427 5.23 8.04 -11.45
C TYR A 427 4.03 8.22 -12.41
N LEU A 428 2.99 7.38 -12.31
CA LEU A 428 1.76 7.55 -13.08
C LEU A 428 0.93 8.74 -12.63
N LEU A 429 0.93 9.01 -11.33
CA LEU A 429 0.12 10.04 -10.71
C LEU A 429 0.71 11.44 -10.90
N ILE A 430 2.04 11.58 -10.85
CA ILE A 430 2.78 12.86 -10.95
C ILE A 430 4.10 12.67 -11.71
N PRO A 431 4.04 12.40 -13.03
CA PRO A 431 5.22 12.05 -13.80
C PRO A 431 6.32 13.12 -13.74
N GLN A 432 5.96 14.40 -13.82
CA GLN A 432 6.95 15.48 -13.91
C GLN A 432 7.63 15.75 -12.57
N TYR A 433 6.83 15.95 -11.52
CA TYR A 433 7.38 16.16 -10.19
C TYR A 433 8.18 14.94 -9.69
N SER A 434 7.80 13.71 -10.06
CA SER A 434 8.56 12.52 -9.65
C SER A 434 9.93 12.38 -10.33
N ILE A 435 10.07 12.85 -11.59
CA ILE A 435 11.34 12.76 -12.35
C ILE A 435 12.26 13.93 -12.04
N TYR A 436 11.74 15.16 -12.04
CA TYR A 436 12.56 16.38 -11.98
C TYR A 436 12.32 17.24 -10.73
N GLY A 437 11.29 16.93 -9.93
CA GLY A 437 10.92 17.76 -8.78
C GLY A 437 10.55 19.18 -9.21
N ASP A 438 11.00 20.18 -8.44
CA ASP A 438 10.81 21.62 -8.71
C ASP A 438 11.98 22.24 -9.48
N GLN A 439 12.72 21.44 -10.25
CA GLN A 439 13.87 21.95 -10.99
C GLN A 439 13.48 22.85 -12.15
N HIS A 440 14.21 23.96 -12.26
CA HIS A 440 14.15 24.89 -13.38
C HIS A 440 15.52 25.00 -14.03
N TYR A 441 15.59 25.38 -15.31
CA TYR A 441 16.83 25.65 -16.03
C TYR A 441 16.75 27.02 -16.70
N SER A 442 17.91 27.64 -16.94
CA SER A 442 18.00 28.93 -17.61
C SER A 442 18.16 28.68 -19.11
N ALA A 443 17.11 28.94 -19.89
CA ALA A 443 17.14 28.86 -21.34
C ALA A 443 17.54 30.22 -21.92
N VAL A 444 18.50 30.23 -22.85
CA VAL A 444 18.85 31.44 -23.61
C VAL A 444 17.91 31.54 -24.80
N VAL A 445 16.97 32.48 -24.77
CA VAL A 445 16.06 32.74 -25.90
C VAL A 445 16.78 33.59 -26.95
N ASN A 446 16.46 33.38 -28.23
CA ASN A 446 16.94 34.18 -29.36
C ASN A 446 16.72 35.68 -29.10
N ASN A 447 17.78 36.35 -28.63
CA ASN A 447 17.94 37.76 -28.21
C ASN A 447 18.85 37.88 -26.95
N GLY A 448 19.35 36.77 -26.40
CA GLY A 448 20.26 36.77 -25.24
C GLY A 448 19.55 36.98 -23.89
N THR A 449 18.22 37.07 -23.90
CA THR A 449 17.40 37.11 -22.68
C THR A 449 17.31 35.72 -22.07
N GLN A 450 17.71 35.59 -20.80
CA GLN A 450 17.60 34.36 -20.03
C GLN A 450 16.18 34.22 -19.48
N THR A 451 15.49 33.13 -19.84
CA THR A 451 14.19 32.77 -19.27
C THR A 451 14.33 31.52 -18.42
N VAL A 452 13.68 31.53 -17.26
CA VAL A 452 13.66 30.37 -16.36
C VAL A 452 12.50 29.47 -16.76
N GLU A 453 12.83 28.26 -17.23
CA GLU A 453 11.86 27.26 -17.67
C GLU A 453 11.91 26.02 -16.78
N ILE A 454 10.81 25.25 -16.76
CA ILE A 454 10.70 24.03 -15.96
C ILE A 454 11.47 22.90 -16.66
N CYS A 455 12.22 22.10 -15.91
CA CYS A 455 12.90 20.94 -16.46
C CYS A 455 11.91 19.94 -17.07
N THR A 456 12.21 19.48 -18.28
CA THR A 456 11.45 18.44 -18.98
C THR A 456 12.38 17.38 -19.54
N GLN A 457 11.81 16.25 -19.94
CA GLN A 457 12.54 15.12 -20.53
C GLN A 457 13.25 15.42 -21.87
N PHE A 458 13.05 16.61 -22.44
CA PHE A 458 13.65 17.02 -23.70
C PHE A 458 14.91 17.88 -23.51
N VAL A 459 15.25 18.20 -22.26
CA VAL A 459 16.41 19.02 -21.88
C VAL A 459 17.60 18.10 -21.56
N SER A 460 18.82 18.55 -21.87
CA SER A 460 20.06 17.81 -21.60
C SER A 460 20.24 17.53 -20.10
N THR A 461 20.97 16.44 -19.78
CA THR A 461 21.35 16.08 -18.40
C THR A 461 22.26 17.10 -17.73
N ASP A 462 23.01 17.86 -18.53
CA ASP A 462 23.92 18.88 -18.02
C ASP A 462 23.12 20.04 -17.41
N ASP A 463 21.95 20.33 -17.97
CA ASP A 463 21.05 21.35 -17.45
C ASP A 463 20.11 20.78 -16.39
N CYS A 464 19.48 19.62 -16.59
CA CYS A 464 18.47 19.07 -15.67
C CYS A 464 18.84 17.69 -15.13
N GLN A 465 18.82 17.55 -13.80
CA GLN A 465 19.16 16.28 -13.15
C GLN A 465 17.88 15.48 -12.84
N MET A 466 17.82 14.23 -13.31
CA MET A 466 16.72 13.32 -12.99
C MET A 466 16.90 12.67 -11.62
N THR A 467 15.78 12.34 -10.96
CA THR A 467 15.77 11.46 -9.79
C THR A 467 16.28 10.06 -10.12
N VAL A 468 16.87 9.40 -9.14
CA VAL A 468 17.35 8.02 -9.30
C VAL A 468 16.18 7.09 -9.59
N MET A 469 15.04 7.27 -8.91
CA MET A 469 13.82 6.54 -9.23
C MET A 469 13.38 6.76 -10.68
N GLY A 470 13.35 8.02 -11.13
CA GLY A 470 12.98 8.38 -12.50
C GLY A 470 13.86 7.67 -13.52
N ARG A 471 15.18 7.64 -13.29
CA ARG A 471 16.15 6.92 -14.09
C ARG A 471 15.85 5.41 -14.14
N ILE A 472 15.66 4.76 -12.99
CA ILE A 472 15.38 3.31 -12.90
C ILE A 472 14.10 2.96 -13.66
N ILE A 473 13.02 3.70 -13.44
CA ILE A 473 11.71 3.44 -14.08
C ILE A 473 11.78 3.65 -15.59
N LEU A 474 12.27 4.80 -16.05
CA LEU A 474 12.32 5.14 -17.48
C LEU A 474 13.20 4.15 -18.25
N ARG A 475 14.36 3.83 -17.68
CA ARG A 475 15.27 2.84 -18.25
C ARG A 475 14.62 1.45 -18.36
N PHE A 476 13.93 1.01 -17.33
CA PHE A 476 13.30 -0.31 -17.33
C PHE A 476 12.15 -0.39 -18.34
N PHE A 477 11.27 0.61 -18.38
CA PHE A 477 10.18 0.65 -19.37
C PHE A 477 10.69 0.75 -20.80
N TYR A 478 11.84 1.36 -21.03
CA TYR A 478 12.49 1.34 -22.34
C TYR A 478 12.99 -0.07 -22.72
N LYS A 479 13.70 -0.76 -21.81
CA LYS A 479 14.18 -2.13 -22.06
C LYS A 479 13.03 -3.13 -22.22
N VAL A 480 11.94 -2.96 -21.45
CA VAL A 480 10.79 -3.89 -21.45
C VAL A 480 9.46 -3.13 -21.51
N TRP A 481 9.08 -2.72 -22.73
CA TRP A 481 7.87 -1.92 -22.99
C TRP A 481 6.55 -2.57 -22.51
N PHE A 482 6.48 -3.90 -22.46
CA PHE A 482 5.29 -4.64 -22.02
C PHE A 482 4.85 -4.24 -20.60
N PHE A 483 5.80 -4.00 -19.69
CA PHE A 483 5.48 -3.56 -18.33
C PHE A 483 4.74 -2.22 -18.36
N GLY A 484 5.21 -1.23 -19.14
CA GLY A 484 4.50 0.04 -19.28
C GLY A 484 3.03 -0.15 -19.69
N ALA A 485 2.78 -0.97 -20.72
CA ALA A 485 1.42 -1.25 -21.18
C ALA A 485 0.53 -1.86 -20.08
N VAL A 486 1.05 -2.81 -19.28
CA VAL A 486 0.33 -3.40 -18.15
C VAL A 486 -0.02 -2.35 -17.09
N TYR A 487 0.92 -1.48 -16.72
CA TYR A 487 0.66 -0.42 -15.73
C TYR A 487 -0.39 0.58 -16.22
N PHE A 488 -0.39 0.87 -17.51
CA PHE A 488 -1.42 1.73 -18.10
C PHE A 488 -2.81 1.08 -17.99
N LEU A 489 -2.94 -0.20 -18.33
CA LEU A 489 -4.20 -0.93 -18.17
C LEU A 489 -4.65 -0.99 -16.69
N LEU A 490 -3.73 -1.29 -15.78
CA LEU A 490 -4.04 -1.34 -14.36
C LEU A 490 -4.45 0.02 -13.79
N SER A 491 -3.93 1.13 -14.32
CA SER A 491 -4.36 2.46 -13.91
C SER A 491 -5.81 2.78 -14.30
N TRP A 492 -6.28 2.28 -15.44
CA TRP A 492 -7.70 2.33 -15.80
C TRP A 492 -8.55 1.45 -14.89
N LEU A 493 -8.06 0.25 -14.59
CA LEU A 493 -8.72 -0.66 -13.64
C LEU A 493 -8.86 -0.02 -12.25
N PHE A 494 -7.85 0.72 -11.79
CA PHE A 494 -7.91 1.50 -10.54
C PHE A 494 -9.08 2.49 -10.54
N LEU A 495 -9.27 3.25 -11.63
CA LEU A 495 -10.39 4.20 -11.75
C LEU A 495 -11.75 3.48 -11.72
N ILE A 496 -11.86 2.32 -12.36
CA ILE A 496 -13.09 1.51 -12.36
C ILE A 496 -13.40 0.99 -10.94
N VAL A 497 -12.42 0.39 -10.26
CA VAL A 497 -12.58 -0.13 -8.89
C VAL A 497 -12.94 1.00 -7.93
N PHE A 498 -12.36 2.19 -8.10
CA PHE A 498 -12.72 3.39 -7.35
C PHE A 498 -14.21 3.72 -7.54
N LEU A 499 -14.70 3.82 -8.77
CA LEU A 499 -16.12 4.11 -9.02
C LEU A 499 -17.06 3.05 -8.44
N ILE A 500 -16.74 1.76 -8.62
CA ILE A 500 -17.52 0.65 -8.05
C ILE A 500 -17.53 0.74 -6.51
N GLY A 501 -16.38 1.01 -5.89
CA GLY A 501 -16.26 1.18 -4.44
C GLY A 501 -17.11 2.35 -3.92
N CYS A 502 -17.19 3.44 -4.69
CA CYS A 502 -18.02 4.60 -4.39
C CYS A 502 -19.51 4.23 -4.39
N ILE A 503 -19.99 3.62 -5.48
CA ILE A 503 -21.39 3.18 -5.60
C ILE A 503 -21.73 2.18 -4.50
N ALA A 504 -20.90 1.16 -4.29
CA ALA A 504 -21.13 0.12 -3.28
C ALA A 504 -21.20 0.70 -1.87
N LYS A 505 -20.33 1.64 -1.49
CA LYS A 505 -20.39 2.30 -0.18
C LYS A 505 -21.55 3.28 -0.09
N ILE A 506 -21.94 3.97 -1.16
CA ILE A 506 -23.12 4.85 -1.13
C ILE A 506 -24.38 4.04 -0.82
N VAL A 507 -24.57 2.91 -1.51
CA VAL A 507 -25.72 2.01 -1.35
C VAL A 507 -25.71 1.28 0.00
N ARG A 508 -24.55 0.80 0.46
CA ARG A 508 -24.44 0.05 1.71
C ARG A 508 -24.53 1.01 2.91
N GLY A 509 -25.58 0.91 3.73
CA GLY A 509 -25.84 1.79 4.87
C GLY A 509 -24.78 1.78 5.98
N ARG A 510 -25.05 2.46 7.11
CA ARG A 510 -24.10 2.57 8.25
C ARG A 510 -23.73 1.20 8.84
N GLU A 511 -22.43 0.91 8.89
CA GLU A 511 -21.85 -0.28 9.54
C GLU A 511 -22.17 -0.30 11.05
N SER A 512 -22.47 -1.49 11.56
CA SER A 512 -22.78 -1.72 12.97
C SER A 512 -21.48 -1.85 13.78
N ASN A 513 -21.42 -1.41 15.05
CA ASN A 513 -20.21 -1.61 15.88
C ASN A 513 -19.89 -3.09 16.15
N ILE A 514 -20.83 -4.00 15.89
CA ILE A 514 -20.82 -5.39 16.35
C ILE A 514 -20.51 -6.33 15.18
N GLN A 515 -20.68 -5.87 13.94
CA GLN A 515 -20.44 -6.66 12.71
C GLN A 515 -18.98 -7.12 12.57
N GLU A 516 -18.04 -6.44 13.21
CA GLU A 516 -16.66 -6.92 13.36
C GLU A 516 -16.65 -8.22 14.18
N PHE A 517 -17.29 -8.21 15.36
CA PHE A 517 -17.34 -9.34 16.31
C PHE A 517 -18.21 -10.52 15.86
N THR A 518 -19.36 -10.28 15.22
CA THR A 518 -20.31 -11.36 14.85
C THR A 518 -19.83 -12.14 13.63
N THR A 519 -19.36 -11.43 12.60
CA THR A 519 -18.87 -12.06 11.37
C THR A 519 -17.51 -12.75 11.56
N ASP A 520 -16.75 -12.39 12.60
CA ASP A 520 -15.51 -13.10 12.97
C ASP A 520 -15.82 -14.45 13.60
N ARG A 521 -16.82 -14.52 14.49
CA ARG A 521 -17.19 -15.79 15.13
C ARG A 521 -17.74 -16.81 14.15
N LEU A 522 -18.62 -16.37 13.24
CA LEU A 522 -19.09 -17.25 12.17
C LEU A 522 -17.92 -17.80 11.35
N PHE A 523 -16.88 -16.98 11.12
CA PHE A 523 -15.70 -17.40 10.38
C PHE A 523 -14.79 -18.35 11.19
N ASP A 524 -14.63 -18.13 12.50
CA ASP A 524 -13.87 -19.04 13.37
C ASP A 524 -14.64 -20.38 13.54
N ASP A 525 -15.96 -20.34 13.77
CA ASP A 525 -16.82 -21.52 13.89
C ASP A 525 -16.83 -22.34 12.57
N ASP A 526 -16.93 -21.70 11.40
CA ASP A 526 -16.88 -22.39 10.09
C ASP A 526 -15.53 -23.08 9.84
N ASN A 527 -14.40 -22.55 10.37
CA ASN A 527 -13.08 -23.19 10.23
C ASN A 527 -12.86 -24.29 11.28
N ASP A 528 -13.36 -24.12 12.50
CA ASP A 528 -13.23 -25.10 13.58
C ASP A 528 -14.13 -26.33 13.35
N ASP A 529 -15.26 -26.18 12.63
CA ASP A 529 -16.18 -27.28 12.31
C ASP A 529 -15.70 -28.19 11.16
N GLU A 530 -14.76 -27.76 10.30
CA GLU A 530 -14.15 -28.62 9.26
C GLU A 530 -13.18 -29.67 9.84
N ASP A 531 -12.66 -29.46 11.06
CA ASP A 531 -11.64 -30.33 11.69
C ASP A 531 -12.22 -31.49 12.52
N ASN A 532 -13.55 -31.65 12.55
CA ASN A 532 -14.19 -32.75 13.27
C ASN A 532 -14.71 -33.79 12.26
N PRO A 533 -13.96 -34.88 11.95
CA PRO A 533 -14.55 -35.98 11.23
C PRO A 533 -15.68 -36.53 12.10
N LEU A 534 -16.90 -36.41 11.57
CA LEU A 534 -18.12 -37.02 12.08
C LEU A 534 -17.79 -38.42 12.62
N ILE A 535 -17.75 -38.55 13.95
CA ILE A 535 -17.81 -39.85 14.61
C ILE A 535 -19.20 -40.37 14.33
N GLN A 536 -19.30 -41.24 13.33
CA GLN A 536 -20.49 -42.03 13.05
C GLN A 536 -20.34 -43.42 13.68
#